data_AF-A0A7K5NXY9-F1
#
_entry.id   AF-A0A7K5NXY9-F1
#
_cell.length_a   1.000
_cell.length_b   1.000
_cell.length_c   1.000
_cell.angle_alpha   90.00
_cell.angle_beta   90.00
_cell.angle_gamma   90.00
#
_symmetry.space_group_name_H-M   'P 1'
#
loop_
_entity.id
_entity.type
_entity.pdbx_description
1 polymer ?
#
loop_
_entity_poly.entity_id
_entity_poly.type
_entity_poly.pdbx_seq_one_letter_code
_entity_poly.pdbx_strand_id
1 'polypeptide(L)'
;TTEAIFTPSTTWAETYAVAEAKFFRCMARQAPRDTLYLNCLQLCASMLVSAGFSSYTWKTVVMHLLNTIPPSSWGRWDFMMRLQDIMCYLHGCLEEKRLDHFFFGNENMPEDIILPAAFQAAEPINLFQCLVQDPAAHAKAWREFEELQDRLTRLQVFG
;
A
#
# COMPACT_ATOMS: atom_id res chain seq x y z
N THR A 1 -8.73 38.90 18.94
CA THR A 1 -9.12 37.84 19.88
C THR A 1 -10.22 37.08 19.21
N THR A 2 -9.92 35.93 18.62
CA THR A 2 -10.88 35.10 17.91
C THR A 2 -10.72 33.70 18.46
N GLU A 3 -11.76 33.28 19.17
CA GLU A 3 -11.81 32.07 19.98
C GLU A 3 -11.60 30.85 19.10
N ALA A 4 -10.57 30.07 19.42
CA ALA A 4 -10.44 28.71 18.93
C ALA A 4 -11.55 27.90 19.60
N ILE A 5 -12.59 27.57 18.84
CA ILE A 5 -13.57 26.55 19.21
C ILE A 5 -12.79 25.23 19.23
N PHE A 6 -12.24 24.89 20.40
CA PHE A 6 -11.75 23.55 20.68
C PHE A 6 -12.96 22.65 20.81
N THR A 7 -13.37 22.02 19.71
CA THR A 7 -14.21 20.84 19.78
C THR A 7 -13.37 19.75 20.46
N PRO A 8 -13.71 19.27 21.67
CA PRO A 8 -12.98 18.18 22.29
C PRO A 8 -13.36 16.90 21.55
N SER A 9 -12.54 16.51 20.58
CA SER A 9 -12.62 15.19 19.96
C SER A 9 -12.08 14.16 20.95
N THR A 10 -12.96 13.32 21.50
CA THR A 10 -12.58 12.14 22.31
C THR A 10 -12.24 10.92 21.45
N THR A 11 -12.04 11.12 20.15
CA THR A 11 -11.76 10.05 19.19
C THR A 11 -10.27 9.74 19.20
N TRP A 12 -9.90 8.60 19.78
CA TRP A 12 -8.55 8.07 19.66
C TRP A 12 -8.36 7.53 18.24
N ALA A 13 -7.29 7.96 17.55
CA ALA A 13 -6.94 7.37 16.27
C ALA A 13 -6.50 5.92 16.51
N GLU A 14 -7.26 4.96 16.03
CA GLU A 14 -6.83 3.56 16.03
C GLU A 14 -5.59 3.42 15.15
N THR A 15 -4.46 3.03 15.75
CA THR A 15 -3.23 2.79 15.01
C THR A 15 -3.07 1.30 14.74
N TYR A 16 -3.18 0.90 13.48
CA TYR A 16 -3.00 -0.49 13.05
C TYR A 16 -1.53 -0.94 12.95
N ALA A 17 -0.60 -0.09 13.40
CA ALA A 17 0.85 -0.30 13.28
C ALA A 17 1.33 -1.65 13.82
N VAL A 18 0.70 -2.17 14.89
CA VAL A 18 1.05 -3.49 15.44
C VAL A 18 0.65 -4.62 14.48
N ALA A 19 -0.55 -4.54 13.88
CA ALA A 19 -1.02 -5.51 12.90
C ALA A 19 -0.19 -5.46 11.62
N GLU A 20 0.18 -4.26 11.17
CA GLU A 20 1.09 -4.04 10.04
C GLU A 20 2.47 -4.64 10.29
N ALA A 21 3.08 -4.35 11.43
CA ALA A 21 4.37 -4.91 11.80
C ALA A 21 4.32 -6.44 11.90
N LYS A 22 3.20 -7.00 12.38
CA LYS A 22 2.97 -8.45 12.42
C LYS A 22 2.86 -9.01 11.00
N PHE A 23 2.11 -8.36 10.11
CA PHE A 23 1.97 -8.76 8.71
C PHE A 23 3.33 -8.82 8.01
N PHE A 24 4.11 -7.73 8.02
CA PHE A 24 5.41 -7.70 7.36
C PHE A 24 6.39 -8.73 7.94
N ARG A 25 6.31 -8.99 9.26
CA ARG A 25 7.11 -10.04 9.91
C ARG A 25 6.71 -11.44 9.43
N CYS A 26 5.42 -11.73 9.27
CA CYS A 26 4.97 -13.00 8.73
C CYS A 26 5.46 -13.19 7.29
N MET A 27 5.27 -12.18 6.43
CA MET A 27 5.73 -12.24 5.04
C MET A 27 7.25 -12.45 4.95
N ALA A 28 8.04 -11.75 5.77
CA ALA A 28 9.48 -11.90 5.80
C ALA A 28 9.94 -13.30 6.27
N ARG A 29 9.17 -14.00 7.12
CA ARG A 29 9.47 -15.38 7.54
C ARG A 29 9.18 -16.40 6.44
N GLN A 30 8.21 -16.12 5.57
CA GLN A 30 7.80 -17.00 4.49
C GLN A 30 8.60 -16.77 3.20
N ALA A 31 9.19 -15.58 3.03
CA ALA A 31 10.05 -15.27 1.90
C ALA A 31 11.35 -16.11 1.91
N PRO A 32 11.94 -16.40 0.74
CA PRO A 32 13.27 -17.00 0.65
C PRO A 32 14.27 -16.24 1.53
N ARG A 33 15.20 -16.93 2.20
CA ARG A 33 16.17 -16.37 3.18
C ARG A 33 17.16 -15.34 2.61
N ASP A 34 16.93 -14.82 1.40
CA ASP A 34 17.77 -13.83 0.77
C ASP A 34 17.46 -12.43 1.33
N THR A 35 18.48 -11.83 1.93
CA THR A 35 18.49 -10.44 2.46
C THR A 35 18.14 -9.38 1.39
N LEU A 36 18.12 -9.77 0.13
CA LEU A 36 17.77 -8.89 -0.99
C LEU A 36 16.27 -8.63 -1.10
N TYR A 37 15.39 -9.50 -0.59
CA TYR A 37 13.95 -9.25 -0.56
C TYR A 37 13.57 -8.01 0.27
N LEU A 38 14.14 -7.89 1.47
CA LEU A 38 13.92 -6.74 2.35
C LEU A 38 14.55 -5.45 1.78
N ASN A 39 15.73 -5.56 1.16
CA ASN A 39 16.35 -4.43 0.48
C ASN A 39 15.53 -3.98 -0.74
N CYS A 40 14.97 -4.92 -1.52
CA CYS A 40 14.07 -4.64 -2.62
C CYS A 40 12.81 -3.91 -2.12
N LEU A 41 12.16 -4.41 -1.07
CA LEU A 41 11.01 -3.76 -0.46
C LEU A 41 11.34 -2.36 0.08
N GLN A 42 12.50 -2.19 0.71
CA GLN A 42 12.94 -0.92 1.28
C GLN A 42 13.31 0.09 0.18
N LEU A 43 13.92 -0.36 -0.92
CA LEU A 43 14.19 0.47 -2.10
C LEU A 43 12.90 0.85 -2.82
N CYS A 44 11.98 -0.11 -3.04
CA CYS A 44 10.62 0.17 -3.53
C CYS A 44 9.95 1.22 -2.65
N ALA A 45 9.89 1.00 -1.34
CA ALA A 45 9.29 1.94 -0.39
C ALA A 45 9.95 3.32 -0.47
N SER A 46 11.28 3.41 -0.58
CA SER A 46 11.99 4.69 -0.68
C SER A 46 11.70 5.44 -1.99
N MET A 47 11.65 4.74 -3.13
CA MET A 47 11.27 5.33 -4.41
C MET A 47 9.82 5.81 -4.40
N LEU A 48 8.93 5.01 -3.82
CA LEU A 48 7.50 5.26 -3.79
C LEU A 48 7.12 6.35 -2.77
N VAL A 49 7.76 6.43 -1.61
CA VAL A 49 7.54 7.50 -0.60
C VAL A 49 7.89 8.89 -1.15
N SER A 50 8.72 8.98 -2.19
CA SER A 50 9.00 10.24 -2.89
C SER A 50 8.01 10.56 -4.03
N ALA A 51 6.92 9.80 -4.16
CA ALA A 51 5.89 9.97 -5.18
C ALA A 51 4.62 10.61 -4.56
N GLY A 52 3.77 11.22 -5.38
CA GLY A 52 2.61 12.04 -4.95
C GLY A 52 1.56 11.34 -4.06
N PHE A 53 1.67 10.03 -3.84
CA PHE A 53 0.80 9.27 -2.95
C PHE A 53 1.32 9.23 -1.50
N SER A 54 0.40 9.10 -0.54
CA SER A 54 0.77 8.98 0.87
C SER A 54 1.59 7.71 1.14
N SER A 55 2.49 7.75 2.13
CA SER A 55 3.22 6.55 2.57
C SER A 55 2.26 5.42 3.01
N TYR A 56 1.06 5.76 3.49
CA TYR A 56 0.05 4.79 3.87
C TYR A 56 -0.59 4.09 2.66
N THR A 57 -0.84 4.83 1.57
CA THR A 57 -1.28 4.28 0.27
C THR A 57 -0.29 3.24 -0.22
N TRP A 58 1.01 3.59 -0.23
CA TRP A 58 2.05 2.67 -0.68
C TRP A 58 2.16 1.43 0.18
N LYS A 59 2.13 1.60 1.50
CA LYS A 59 2.13 0.49 2.43
C LYS A 59 0.96 -0.47 2.15
N THR A 60 -0.24 0.07 1.91
CA THR A 60 -1.43 -0.73 1.63
C THR A 60 -1.32 -1.49 0.29
N VAL A 61 -0.86 -0.83 -0.78
CA VAL A 61 -0.57 -1.46 -2.08
C VAL A 61 0.42 -2.61 -1.92
N VAL A 62 1.53 -2.37 -1.22
CA VAL A 62 2.55 -3.40 -0.97
C VAL A 62 1.97 -4.56 -0.16
N MET A 63 1.17 -4.30 0.87
CA MET A 63 0.55 -5.37 1.66
C MET A 63 -0.38 -6.25 0.81
N HIS A 64 -1.23 -5.65 -0.04
CA HIS A 64 -2.07 -6.42 -0.97
C HIS A 64 -1.26 -7.27 -1.95
N LEU A 65 -0.20 -6.72 -2.54
CA LEU A 65 0.66 -7.47 -3.46
C LEU A 65 1.41 -8.60 -2.78
N LEU A 66 1.92 -8.37 -1.57
CA LEU A 66 2.53 -9.42 -0.76
C LEU A 66 1.54 -10.53 -0.43
N ASN A 67 0.26 -10.20 -0.31
CA ASN A 67 -0.79 -11.16 -0.02
C ASN A 67 -1.26 -11.94 -1.26
N THR A 68 -1.18 -11.36 -2.46
CA THR A 68 -1.62 -12.02 -3.71
C THR A 68 -0.51 -12.82 -4.39
N ILE A 69 0.75 -12.39 -4.27
CA ILE A 69 1.90 -13.05 -4.89
C ILE A 69 2.54 -14.01 -3.89
N PRO A 70 2.66 -15.32 -4.21
CA PRO A 70 3.28 -16.28 -3.30
C PRO A 70 4.68 -15.85 -2.85
N PRO A 71 5.04 -16.00 -1.56
CA PRO A 71 6.36 -15.62 -1.05
C PRO A 71 7.54 -16.20 -1.85
N SER A 72 7.38 -17.41 -2.40
CA SER A 72 8.38 -18.07 -3.25
C SER A 72 8.70 -17.31 -4.55
N SER A 73 7.77 -16.49 -5.03
CA SER A 73 7.89 -15.70 -6.26
C SER A 73 8.57 -14.34 -6.04
N TRP A 74 9.00 -14.04 -4.82
CA TRP A 74 9.72 -12.80 -4.47
C TRP A 74 11.25 -13.00 -4.52
N GLY A 75 11.75 -13.57 -5.63
CA GLY A 75 13.14 -13.92 -5.82
C GLY A 75 14.10 -12.74 -5.97
N ARG A 76 15.40 -13.03 -5.81
CA ARG A 76 16.54 -12.08 -5.89
C ARG A 76 16.59 -11.27 -7.19
N TRP A 77 16.15 -11.84 -8.31
CA TRP A 77 16.35 -11.29 -9.66
C TRP A 77 15.15 -10.52 -10.21
N ASP A 78 14.09 -10.38 -9.42
CA ASP A 78 12.80 -9.92 -9.92
C ASP A 78 12.44 -8.49 -9.50
N PHE A 79 13.39 -7.70 -8.96
CA PHE A 79 13.13 -6.35 -8.44
C PHE A 79 12.35 -5.47 -9.41
N MET A 80 12.78 -5.42 -10.68
CA MET A 80 12.12 -4.62 -11.70
C MET A 80 10.71 -5.13 -12.00
N MET A 81 10.52 -6.45 -12.02
CA MET A 81 9.19 -7.04 -12.16
C MET A 81 8.31 -6.74 -10.95
N ARG A 82 8.86 -6.73 -9.72
CA ARG A 82 8.09 -6.38 -8.51
C ARG A 82 7.68 -4.91 -8.52
N LEU A 83 8.54 -4.00 -8.98
CA LEU A 83 8.18 -2.60 -9.19
C LEU A 83 7.09 -2.46 -10.25
N GLN A 84 7.19 -3.21 -11.35
CA GLN A 84 6.15 -3.22 -12.37
C GLN A 84 4.82 -3.73 -11.82
N ASP A 85 4.81 -4.80 -11.02
CA ASP A 85 3.60 -5.32 -10.38
C ASP A 85 2.97 -4.30 -9.42
N ILE A 86 3.79 -3.53 -8.70
CA ILE A 86 3.34 -2.39 -7.87
C ILE A 86 2.66 -1.32 -8.72
N MET A 87 3.27 -0.94 -9.85
CA MET A 87 2.71 0.06 -10.74
C MET A 87 1.42 -0.43 -11.41
N CYS A 88 1.37 -1.69 -11.84
CA CYS A 88 0.18 -2.31 -12.44
C CYS A 88 -0.98 -2.38 -11.43
N TYR A 89 -0.70 -2.78 -10.19
CA TYR A 89 -1.72 -2.84 -9.15
C TYR A 89 -2.27 -1.45 -8.82
N LEU A 90 -1.40 -0.45 -8.63
CA LEU A 90 -1.85 0.91 -8.38
C LEU A 90 -2.65 1.48 -9.56
N HIS A 91 -2.23 1.21 -10.80
CA HIS A 91 -3.01 1.60 -11.98
C HIS A 91 -4.44 1.06 -11.92
N GLY A 92 -4.60 -0.24 -11.63
CA GLY A 92 -5.92 -0.85 -11.44
C GLY A 92 -6.73 -0.17 -10.33
N CYS A 93 -6.10 0.11 -9.18
CA CYS A 93 -6.76 0.84 -8.09
C CYS A 93 -7.20 2.25 -8.51
N LEU A 94 -6.44 2.96 -9.36
CA LEU A 94 -6.82 4.28 -9.86
C LEU A 94 -7.94 4.20 -10.90
N GLU A 95 -7.91 3.19 -11.77
CA GLU A 95 -8.96 2.94 -12.76
C GLU A 95 -10.30 2.63 -12.06
N GLU A 96 -10.29 1.73 -11.08
CA GLU A 96 -11.45 1.37 -10.27
C GLU A 96 -11.81 2.41 -9.21
N LYS A 97 -10.94 3.42 -8.99
CA LYS A 97 -11.03 4.39 -7.88
C LYS A 97 -11.18 3.70 -6.52
N ARG A 98 -10.54 2.55 -6.36
CA ARG A 98 -10.69 1.66 -5.23
C ARG A 98 -9.34 1.12 -4.76
N LEU A 99 -9.04 1.36 -3.50
CA LEU A 99 -7.95 0.71 -2.78
C LEU A 99 -8.47 0.38 -1.38
N ASP A 100 -8.81 -0.88 -1.15
CA ASP A 100 -9.38 -1.27 0.14
C ASP A 100 -8.31 -1.33 1.23
N HIS A 101 -8.68 -0.91 2.43
CA HIS A 101 -7.82 -1.01 3.60
C HIS A 101 -7.50 -2.47 3.89
N PHE A 102 -6.22 -2.78 4.08
CA PHE A 102 -5.74 -4.16 4.11
C PHE A 102 -6.38 -5.07 5.19
N PHE A 103 -6.71 -4.52 6.36
CA PHE A 103 -7.22 -5.29 7.50
C PHE A 103 -8.75 -5.40 7.61
N PHE A 104 -9.53 -4.66 6.81
CA PHE A 104 -11.00 -4.63 6.93
C PHE A 104 -11.64 -5.34 5.74
N GLY A 105 -12.46 -6.35 6.01
CA GLY A 105 -13.16 -7.11 4.97
C GLY A 105 -12.23 -7.88 4.01
N ASN A 106 -10.96 -8.06 4.37
CA ASN A 106 -10.01 -8.80 3.55
C ASN A 106 -10.13 -10.31 3.84
N GLU A 107 -10.83 -11.02 2.96
CA GLU A 107 -11.05 -12.47 3.05
C GLU A 107 -9.75 -13.29 2.86
N ASN A 108 -8.75 -12.71 2.20
CA ASN A 108 -7.49 -13.39 1.90
C ASN A 108 -6.43 -13.19 2.99
N MET A 109 -6.83 -12.83 4.21
CA MET A 109 -5.88 -12.54 5.28
C MET A 109 -5.06 -13.77 5.66
N PRO A 110 -3.72 -13.67 5.82
CA PRO A 110 -2.90 -14.79 6.26
C PRO A 110 -3.36 -15.32 7.62
N GLU A 111 -3.49 -16.64 7.76
CA GLU A 111 -3.98 -17.31 8.97
C GLU A 111 -3.16 -16.98 10.23
N ASP A 112 -1.85 -16.71 10.06
CA ASP A 112 -0.94 -16.30 11.14
C ASP A 112 -1.33 -14.96 11.78
N ILE A 113 -2.18 -14.16 11.12
CA ILE A 113 -2.56 -12.82 11.52
C ILE A 113 -3.98 -12.84 12.08
N ILE A 114 -4.05 -13.16 13.36
CA ILE A 114 -5.28 -13.06 14.15
C ILE A 114 -5.69 -11.58 14.26
N LEU A 115 -6.83 -11.26 13.66
CA LEU A 115 -7.51 -9.96 13.78
C LEU A 115 -8.78 -10.11 14.63
N PRO A 116 -9.27 -9.02 15.25
CA PRO A 116 -10.61 -9.03 15.84
C PRO A 116 -11.67 -9.45 14.81
N ALA A 117 -12.65 -10.26 15.21
CA ALA A 117 -13.72 -10.72 14.31
C ALA A 117 -14.47 -9.56 13.65
N ALA A 118 -14.61 -8.43 14.36
CA ALA A 118 -15.23 -7.22 13.83
C ALA A 118 -14.49 -6.65 12.60
N PHE A 119 -13.17 -6.87 12.47
CA PHE A 119 -12.39 -6.35 11.34
C PHE A 119 -12.60 -7.23 10.10
N GLN A 120 -12.67 -8.55 10.30
CA GLN A 120 -12.94 -9.49 9.22
C GLN A 120 -14.39 -9.37 8.71
N ALA A 121 -15.35 -9.13 9.61
CA ALA A 121 -16.76 -8.95 9.27
C ALA A 121 -17.13 -7.53 8.81
N ALA A 122 -16.18 -6.59 8.84
CA ALA A 122 -16.43 -5.22 8.37
C ALA A 122 -16.52 -5.17 6.84
N GLU A 123 -17.36 -4.26 6.34
CA GLU A 123 -17.33 -3.85 4.94
C GLU A 123 -15.93 -3.31 4.58
N PRO A 124 -15.36 -3.67 3.41
CA PRO A 124 -14.06 -3.17 3.00
C PRO A 124 -14.03 -1.64 2.91
N ILE A 125 -13.04 -1.02 3.55
CA ILE A 125 -12.93 0.44 3.62
C ILE A 125 -12.09 0.95 2.46
N ASN A 126 -12.71 1.63 1.50
CA ASN A 126 -11.99 2.20 0.34
C ASN A 126 -11.19 3.45 0.72
N LEU A 127 -9.86 3.37 0.67
CA LEU A 127 -8.94 4.50 0.89
C LEU A 127 -8.99 5.55 -0.23
N PHE A 128 -9.47 5.16 -1.42
CA PHE A 128 -9.63 6.04 -2.58
C PHE A 128 -11.06 6.60 -2.70
N GLN A 129 -11.83 6.59 -1.60
CA GLN A 129 -13.18 7.16 -1.57
C GLN A 129 -13.22 8.62 -2.06
N CYS A 130 -12.18 9.41 -1.81
CA CYS A 130 -12.07 10.77 -2.32
C CYS A 130 -12.00 10.84 -3.86
N LEU A 131 -11.38 9.85 -4.52
CA LEU A 131 -11.27 9.79 -5.99
C LEU A 131 -12.62 9.45 -6.64
N VAL A 132 -13.50 8.76 -5.92
CA VAL A 132 -14.89 8.51 -6.35
C VAL A 132 -15.70 9.80 -6.33
N GLN A 133 -15.49 10.65 -5.32
CA GLN A 133 -16.29 11.85 -5.08
C GLN A 133 -15.78 13.08 -5.83
N ASP A 134 -14.47 13.19 -6.05
CA ASP A 134 -13.83 14.36 -6.64
C ASP A 134 -13.06 14.01 -7.94
N PRO A 135 -13.59 14.37 -9.11
CA PRO A 135 -12.91 14.18 -10.40
C PRO A 135 -11.56 14.91 -10.48
N ALA A 136 -11.39 16.04 -9.78
CA ALA A 136 -10.12 16.78 -9.79
C ALA A 136 -9.06 16.04 -8.97
N ALA A 137 -9.44 15.45 -7.83
CA ALA A 137 -8.56 14.56 -7.06
C ALA A 137 -8.15 13.33 -7.88
N HIS A 138 -9.09 12.72 -8.61
CA HIS A 138 -8.80 11.59 -9.50
C HIS A 138 -7.84 11.96 -10.64
N ALA A 139 -8.08 13.08 -11.33
CA ALA A 139 -7.18 13.58 -12.37
C ALA A 139 -5.79 13.94 -11.81
N LYS A 140 -5.73 14.47 -10.59
CA LYS A 140 -4.46 14.73 -9.91
C LYS A 140 -3.70 13.43 -9.63
N ALA A 141 -4.37 12.41 -9.08
CA ALA A 141 -3.78 11.11 -8.79
C ALA A 141 -3.24 10.43 -10.05
N TRP A 142 -3.95 10.53 -11.19
CA TRP A 142 -3.46 10.04 -12.48
C TRP A 142 -2.18 10.75 -12.94
N ARG A 143 -2.10 12.08 -12.83
CA ARG A 143 -0.86 12.81 -13.17
C ARG A 143 0.31 12.41 -12.28
N GLU A 144 0.08 12.23 -10.99
CA GLU A 144 1.12 11.77 -10.05
C GLU A 144 1.58 10.34 -10.37
N PHE A 145 0.67 9.49 -10.85
CA PHE A 145 0.99 8.14 -11.32
C PHE A 145 1.81 8.16 -12.63
N GLU A 146 1.42 8.97 -13.61
CA GLU A 146 2.17 9.15 -14.87
C GLU A 146 3.59 9.64 -14.60
N GLU A 147 3.75 10.65 -13.73
CA GLU A 147 5.07 11.15 -13.35
C GLU A 147 5.93 10.05 -12.70
N LEU A 148 5.32 9.23 -11.84
CA LEU A 148 6.00 8.10 -11.22
C LEU A 148 6.44 7.06 -12.27
N GLN A 149 5.58 6.73 -13.23
CA GLN A 149 5.90 5.80 -14.31
C GLN A 149 7.04 6.32 -15.19
N ASP A 150 7.03 7.62 -15.51
CA ASP A 150 8.12 8.28 -16.24
C ASP A 150 9.44 8.24 -15.47
N ARG A 151 9.40 8.48 -14.16
CA ARG A 151 10.59 8.37 -13.29
C ARG A 151 11.14 6.96 -13.27
N LEU A 152 10.29 5.94 -13.17
CA LEU A 152 10.70 4.54 -13.20
C LEU A 152 11.33 4.16 -14.55
N THR A 153 10.70 4.57 -15.66
CA THR A 153 11.22 4.34 -17.02
C THR A 153 12.60 4.97 -17.20
N ARG A 154 12.81 6.20 -16.71
CA ARG A 154 14.15 6.83 -16.75
C ARG A 154 15.19 6.04 -15.96
N LEU A 155 14.85 5.55 -14.78
CA LEU A 155 15.77 4.73 -13.97
C LEU A 155 16.15 3.41 -14.67
N GLN A 156 15.25 2.82 -15.46
CA GLN A 156 15.52 1.62 -16.25
C GLN A 156 16.43 1.88 -17.46
N VAL A 157 16.39 3.08 -18.03
CA VAL A 157 17.19 3.43 -19.22
C VAL A 157 18.61 3.87 -18.85
N PHE A 158 18.83 4.40 -17.64
CA PHE A 158 20.11 4.98 -17.21
C PHE A 158 20.83 4.17 -16.10
N GLY A 159 20.28 3.05 -15.64
CA GLY A 159 20.87 2.15 -14.63
C GLY A 159 21.30 0.82 -15.22
#